data_AF-A0A2U3GSP6-F1
#
_entry.id   AF-A0A2U3GSP6-F1
#
_cell.length_a   1.000
_cell.length_b   1.000
_cell.length_c   1.000
_cell.angle_alpha   90.00
_cell.angle_beta   90.00
_cell.angle_gamma   90.00
#
_symmetry.space_group_name_H-M   'P 1'
#
loop_
_entity.id
_entity.type
_entity.pdbx_description
1 polymer ?
#
loop_
_entity_poly.entity_id
_entity_poly.type
_entity_poly.pdbx_seq_one_letter_code
_entity_poly.pdbx_strand_id
1 'polypeptide(L)'
;MGERDFIALIDGVHQLLKAPIVLVWDRLNTHVSHAMRELIAERAWLTVFLLPAYSPDLNPVEGVWAHVKRSLANLAVVALDRLEALVRNRLKRLQYRPNTLDGFIAGTGLTLDEPTSP
;
A
#
# COMPACT_ATOMS: atom_id res chain seq x y z
N MET A 1 -4.48 -13.92 -6.22
CA MET A 1 -4.97 -12.56 -6.51
C MET A 1 -4.34 -12.13 -7.82
N GLY A 2 -5.14 -11.84 -8.84
CA GLY A 2 -4.67 -11.49 -10.19
C GLY A 2 -4.87 -10.00 -10.50
N GLU A 3 -4.56 -9.59 -11.72
CA GLU A 3 -4.67 -8.20 -12.18
C GLU A 3 -6.07 -7.61 -11.96
N ARG A 4 -7.12 -8.42 -12.21
CA ARG A 4 -8.51 -8.02 -12.04
C ARG A 4 -8.88 -7.71 -10.59
N ASP A 5 -8.31 -8.46 -9.64
CA ASP A 5 -8.57 -8.24 -8.22
C ASP A 5 -7.93 -6.93 -7.74
N PHE A 6 -6.70 -6.65 -8.20
CA PHE A 6 -6.00 -5.41 -7.90
C PHE A 6 -6.72 -4.20 -8.47
N ILE A 7 -7.11 -4.24 -9.75
CA ILE A 7 -7.76 -3.08 -10.36
C ILE A 7 -9.14 -2.82 -9.75
N ALA A 8 -9.90 -3.87 -9.42
CA ALA A 8 -11.19 -3.74 -8.74
C ALA A 8 -11.04 -3.09 -7.35
N LEU A 9 -9.96 -3.41 -6.63
CA LEU A 9 -9.63 -2.74 -5.37
C LEU A 9 -9.35 -1.25 -5.58
N ILE A 10 -8.54 -0.89 -6.58
CA ILE A 10 -8.19 0.51 -6.87
C ILE A 10 -9.45 1.29 -7.32
N ASP A 11 -10.30 0.69 -8.14
CA ASP A 11 -11.59 1.26 -8.55
C ASP A 11 -12.50 1.51 -7.34
N GLY A 12 -12.57 0.56 -6.41
CA GLY A 12 -13.31 0.73 -5.16
C GLY A 12 -12.79 1.87 -4.29
N VAL A 13 -11.46 2.04 -4.19
CA VAL A 13 -10.85 3.17 -3.49
C VAL A 13 -11.20 4.49 -4.17
N HIS A 14 -11.15 4.57 -5.50
CA HIS A 14 -11.54 5.77 -6.24
C HIS A 14 -13.01 6.12 -6.03
N GLN A 15 -13.91 5.13 -6.06
CA GLN A 15 -15.34 5.35 -5.77
C GLN A 15 -15.59 5.87 -4.35
N LEU A 16 -14.80 5.40 -3.38
CA LEU A 16 -14.90 5.84 -1.99
C LEU A 16 -14.39 7.28 -1.81
N LEU A 17 -13.21 7.60 -2.36
CA LEU A 17 -12.54 8.90 -2.17
C LEU A 17 -13.07 9.98 -3.12
N LYS A 18 -13.65 9.58 -4.26
CA LYS A 18 -14.12 10.46 -5.35
C LYS A 18 -13.07 11.46 -5.82
N ALA A 19 -11.80 11.03 -5.84
CA ALA A 19 -10.65 11.85 -6.18
C ALA A 19 -9.65 11.08 -7.07
N PRO A 20 -8.86 11.78 -7.90
CA PRO A 20 -7.74 11.18 -8.61
C PRO A 20 -6.76 10.50 -7.64
N ILE A 21 -6.13 9.41 -8.09
CA ILE A 21 -5.23 8.60 -7.26
C ILE A 21 -3.83 8.62 -7.88
N VAL A 22 -2.84 8.93 -7.05
CA VAL A 22 -1.43 8.63 -7.33
C VAL A 22 -1.07 7.35 -6.60
N LEU A 23 -0.84 6.28 -7.35
CA LEU A 23 -0.46 4.96 -6.83
C LEU A 23 1.04 4.77 -6.97
N VAL A 24 1.73 4.51 -5.86
CA VAL A 24 3.15 4.14 -5.83
C VAL A 24 3.24 2.69 -5.37
N TRP A 25 3.88 1.84 -6.15
CA TRP A 25 4.02 0.41 -5.82
C TRP A 25 5.30 -0.20 -6.38
N ASP A 26 5.64 -1.38 -5.86
CA ASP A 26 6.79 -2.15 -6.30
C ASP A 26 6.59 -2.78 -7.69
N ARG A 27 7.59 -3.57 -8.11
CA ARG A 27 7.62 -4.21 -9.43
C ARG A 27 7.16 -5.66 -9.42
N LEU A 28 6.27 -6.06 -8.50
CA LEU A 28 5.67 -7.40 -8.53
C LEU A 28 5.16 -7.71 -9.94
N ASN A 29 5.36 -8.95 -10.44
CA ASN A 29 5.06 -9.30 -11.83
C ASN A 29 3.65 -8.89 -12.29
N THR A 30 2.65 -9.03 -11.41
CA THR A 30 1.26 -8.62 -11.66
C THR A 30 1.10 -7.10 -11.80
N HIS A 31 1.89 -6.28 -11.08
CA HIS A 31 1.86 -4.82 -11.18
C HIS A 31 2.45 -4.31 -12.50
N VAL A 32 3.40 -5.04 -13.08
CA VAL A 32 4.12 -4.64 -14.31
C VAL A 32 3.68 -5.38 -15.56
N SER A 33 2.73 -6.31 -15.45
CA SER A 33 2.22 -7.13 -16.56
C SER A 33 1.55 -6.27 -17.63
N HIS A 34 1.50 -6.79 -18.86
CA HIS A 34 0.83 -6.12 -19.97
C HIS A 34 -0.64 -5.85 -19.65
N ALA A 35 -1.33 -6.88 -19.14
CA ALA A 35 -2.74 -6.78 -18.76
C ALA A 35 -2.97 -5.69 -17.70
N MET A 36 -2.10 -5.57 -16.70
CA MET A 36 -2.22 -4.50 -15.71
C MET A 36 -2.02 -3.10 -16.32
N ARG A 37 -1.07 -2.95 -17.26
CA ARG A 37 -0.84 -1.66 -17.94
C ARG A 37 -2.05 -1.24 -18.78
N GLU A 38 -2.69 -2.18 -19.48
CA GLU A 38 -3.93 -1.91 -20.22
C GLU A 38 -5.05 -1.47 -19.27
N LEU A 39 -5.23 -2.19 -18.16
CA LEU A 39 -6.21 -1.81 -17.14
C LEU A 39 -5.94 -0.42 -16.56
N ILE A 40 -4.69 -0.07 -16.28
CA ILE A 40 -4.34 1.28 -15.81
C ILE A 40 -4.66 2.33 -16.88
N ALA A 41 -4.35 2.07 -18.15
CA ALA A 41 -4.55 3.03 -19.25
C ALA A 41 -6.02 3.43 -19.48
N GLU A 42 -6.97 2.56 -19.12
CA GLU A 42 -8.41 2.86 -19.18
C GLU A 42 -8.87 3.88 -18.12
N ARG A 43 -8.03 4.23 -17.14
CA ARG A 43 -8.41 5.03 -15.97
C ARG A 43 -7.68 6.37 -15.96
N ALA A 44 -8.28 7.36 -16.61
CA ALA A 44 -7.73 8.72 -16.67
C ALA A 44 -7.50 9.40 -15.31
N TRP A 45 -8.15 8.92 -14.24
CA TRP A 45 -8.00 9.41 -12.87
C TRP A 45 -6.85 8.75 -12.10
N LEU A 46 -6.18 7.74 -12.67
CA LEU A 46 -5.13 6.97 -12.01
C LEU A 46 -3.76 7.30 -12.60
N THR A 47 -2.84 7.77 -11.77
CA THR A 47 -1.42 7.92 -12.10
C THR A 47 -0.62 6.89 -11.33
N VAL A 48 0.26 6.14 -12.00
CA VAL A 48 1.03 5.06 -11.38
C VAL A 48 2.52 5.31 -11.48
N PHE A 49 3.21 5.26 -10.34
CA PHE A 49 4.66 5.28 -10.24
C PHE A 49 5.18 3.92 -9.76
N LEU A 50 6.15 3.39 -10.50
CA LEU A 50 6.86 2.18 -10.11
C LEU A 50 8.12 2.55 -9.35
N LEU A 51 8.32 1.92 -8.20
CA LEU A 51 9.60 1.99 -7.51
C LEU A 51 10.71 1.32 -8.34
N PRO A 52 11.98 1.72 -8.17
CA PRO A 52 13.10 1.01 -8.76
C PRO A 52 13.12 -0.46 -8.32
N ALA A 53 13.72 -1.32 -9.16
CA ALA A 53 13.83 -2.74 -8.83
C ALA A 53 14.70 -2.92 -7.57
N TYR A 54 14.27 -3.82 -6.68
CA TYR A 54 14.99 -4.14 -5.44
C TYR A 54 15.20 -2.95 -4.49
N SER A 55 14.26 -2.01 -4.45
CA SER A 55 14.27 -0.87 -3.51
C SER A 55 13.18 -0.96 -2.44
N PRO A 56 13.23 -1.95 -1.53
CA PRO A 56 12.25 -2.08 -0.45
C PRO A 56 12.31 -0.91 0.55
N ASP A 57 13.45 -0.24 0.65
CA ASP A 57 13.68 0.97 1.44
C ASP A 57 12.80 2.15 0.99
N LEU A 58 12.42 2.18 -0.29
CA LEU A 58 11.52 3.20 -0.85
C LEU A 58 10.03 2.84 -0.73
N ASN A 59 9.70 1.63 -0.26
CA ASN A 59 8.32 1.17 -0.16
C ASN A 59 7.80 1.31 1.29
N PRO A 60 6.94 2.30 1.60
CA PRO A 60 6.48 2.54 2.97
C PRO A 60 5.66 1.38 3.54
N VAL A 61 5.10 0.51 2.68
CA VAL A 61 4.38 -0.69 3.13
C VAL A 61 5.30 -1.67 3.88
N GLU A 62 6.61 -1.66 3.59
CA GLU A 62 7.59 -2.48 4.32
C GLU A 62 7.68 -2.04 5.79
N GLY A 63 7.60 -0.73 6.06
CA GLY A 63 7.52 -0.17 7.41
C GLY A 63 6.25 -0.62 8.15
N VAL A 64 5.10 -0.60 7.45
CA VAL A 64 3.84 -1.13 7.96
C VAL A 64 3.96 -2.60 8.33
N TRP A 65 4.53 -3.43 7.44
CA TRP A 65 4.71 -4.86 7.68
C TRP A 65 5.69 -5.14 8.80
N ALA A 66 6.82 -4.44 8.86
CA ALA A 66 7.78 -4.55 9.94
C ALA A 66 7.14 -4.22 11.30
N HIS A 67 6.32 -3.17 11.36
CA HIS A 67 5.58 -2.78 12.56
C HIS A 67 4.59 -3.86 13.00
N VAL A 68 3.77 -4.37 12.07
CA VAL A 68 2.79 -5.42 12.35
C VAL A 68 3.50 -6.69 12.82
N LYS A 69 4.52 -7.17 12.10
CA LYS A 69 5.29 -8.37 12.47
C LYS A 69 5.93 -8.24 13.85
N ARG A 70 6.55 -7.10 14.16
CA ARG A 70 7.15 -6.84 15.48
C ARG A 70 6.12 -6.93 16.61
N SER A 71 4.90 -6.45 16.38
CA SER A 71 3.81 -6.55 17.35
C SER A 71 3.30 -7.97 17.60
N LEU A 72 3.70 -8.93 16.75
CA LEU A 72 3.31 -10.34 16.82
C LEU A 72 4.48 -11.27 17.22
N ALA A 73 5.71 -10.76 17.32
CA ALA A 73 6.93 -11.57 17.44
C ALA A 73 6.95 -12.52 18.66
N ASN A 74 6.21 -12.20 19.72
CA ASN A 74 6.13 -13.01 20.94
C ASN A 74 4.80 -13.77 21.09
N LEU A 75 3.97 -13.85 20.04
CA LEU A 75 2.69 -14.56 20.08
C LEU A 75 2.83 -15.97 19.51
N ALA A 76 2.65 -16.97 20.36
CA ALA A 76 2.48 -18.37 19.92
C ALA A 76 1.01 -18.59 19.54
N VAL A 77 0.65 -18.30 18.29
CA VAL A 77 -0.70 -18.53 17.77
C VAL A 77 -0.80 -19.96 17.24
N VAL A 78 -1.76 -20.73 17.74
CA VAL A 78 -1.91 -22.17 17.42
C VAL A 78 -2.84 -22.42 16.20
N ALA A 79 -3.45 -21.37 15.64
CA ALA A 79 -4.39 -21.48 14.52
C ALA A 79 -4.34 -20.28 13.55
N LEU A 80 -4.53 -20.55 12.25
CA LEU A 80 -4.39 -19.55 11.18
C LEU A 80 -5.46 -18.45 11.22
N ASP A 81 -6.70 -18.81 11.54
CA ASP A 81 -7.84 -17.89 11.70
C ASP A 81 -7.56 -16.86 12.81
N ARG A 82 -6.95 -17.30 13.91
CA ARG A 82 -6.56 -16.43 15.02
C ARG A 82 -5.44 -15.49 14.60
N LEU A 83 -4.49 -15.96 13.79
CA LEU A 83 -3.43 -15.12 13.26
C LEU A 83 -3.99 -14.05 12.30
N GLU A 84 -4.90 -14.45 11.40
CA GLU A 84 -5.56 -13.52 10.48
C GLU A 84 -6.32 -12.43 11.25
N ALA A 85 -7.14 -12.82 12.24
CA ALA A 85 -7.88 -11.89 13.06
C ALA A 85 -6.95 -10.90 13.79
N LEU A 86 -5.82 -11.37 14.31
CA LEU A 86 -4.81 -10.54 14.94
C LEU A 86 -4.20 -9.54 13.95
N VAL A 87 -3.74 -10.00 12.78
CA VAL A 87 -3.17 -9.13 11.73
C VAL A 87 -4.18 -8.06 11.31
N ARG A 88 -5.42 -8.45 11.01
CA ARG A 88 -6.50 -7.50 10.65
C ARG A 88 -6.73 -6.46 11.74
N ASN A 89 -6.76 -6.89 13.01
CA ASN A 89 -6.93 -5.97 14.14
C ASN A 89 -5.74 -5.02 14.30
N ARG A 90 -4.50 -5.47 14.05
CA ARG A 90 -3.31 -4.59 14.08
C ARG A 90 -3.36 -3.56 12.96
N LEU A 91 -3.67 -3.98 11.73
CA LEU A 91 -3.82 -3.09 10.58
C LEU A 91 -4.94 -2.07 10.78
N LYS A 92 -6.12 -2.50 11.26
CA LYS A 92 -7.24 -1.59 11.59
C LYS A 92 -6.83 -0.53 12.61
N ARG A 93 -6.03 -0.87 13.63
CA ARG A 93 -5.56 0.14 14.59
C ARG A 93 -4.57 1.13 13.99
N LEU A 94 -3.74 0.70 13.04
CA LEU A 94 -2.83 1.60 12.33
C LEU A 94 -3.58 2.62 11.47
N GLN A 95 -4.74 2.26 10.91
CA GLN A 95 -5.58 3.19 10.13
C GLN A 95 -5.97 4.45 10.92
N TYR A 96 -6.08 4.35 12.25
CA TYR A 96 -6.43 5.47 13.13
C TYR A 96 -5.20 6.17 13.75
N ARG A 97 -4.00 5.96 13.19
CA ARG A 97 -2.73 6.54 13.70
C ARG A 97 -1.98 7.28 12.58
N PRO A 98 -2.47 8.44 12.14
CA PRO A 98 -1.90 9.19 11.02
C PRO A 98 -0.40 9.46 11.19
N ASN A 99 0.04 9.98 12.34
CA ASN A 99 1.46 10.25 12.60
C ASN A 99 2.37 9.01 12.46
N THR A 100 1.85 7.81 12.74
CA THR A 100 2.61 6.56 12.54
C THR A 100 2.72 6.20 11.05
N LEU A 101 1.63 6.40 10.29
CA LEU A 101 1.61 6.20 8.85
C LEU A 101 2.53 7.20 8.14
N ASP A 102 2.47 8.47 8.54
CA ASP A 102 3.35 9.54 8.03
C ASP A 102 4.81 9.24 8.33
N GLY A 103 5.10 8.68 9.52
CA GLY A 103 6.44 8.22 9.88
C GLY A 103 6.98 7.10 8.99
N PHE A 104 6.12 6.21 8.47
CA PHE A 104 6.55 5.19 7.50
C PHE A 104 6.89 5.80 6.14
N ILE A 105 6.14 6.81 5.70
CA ILE A 105 6.44 7.57 4.47
C ILE A 105 7.76 8.33 4.66
N ALA A 106 7.90 9.08 5.75
CA ALA A 106 9.12 9.83 6.05
C ALA A 106 10.36 8.93 6.12
N GLY A 107 10.23 7.70 6.62
CA GLY A 107 11.30 6.71 6.66
C GLY A 107 11.86 6.30 5.29
N THR A 108 11.10 6.51 4.21
CA THR A 108 11.57 6.26 2.83
C THR A 108 12.39 7.41 2.25
N GLY A 109 12.40 8.58 2.90
CA GLY A 109 12.95 9.81 2.35
C GLY A 109 12.10 10.46 1.23
N LEU A 110 10.99 9.84 0.83
CA LEU A 110 10.02 10.38 -0.14
C LEU A 110 8.93 11.18 0.57
N THR A 111 9.32 12.28 1.23
CA THR A 111 8.36 13.13 1.95
C THR A 111 7.41 13.81 0.97
N LEU A 112 6.14 13.92 1.37
CA LEU A 112 5.16 14.72 0.65
C LEU A 112 5.36 16.17 1.04
N ASP A 113 6.03 16.95 0.20
CA ASP A 113 6.10 18.39 0.39
C ASP A 113 4.71 18.99 0.13
N GLU A 114 4.33 20.01 0.91
CA GLU A 114 3.15 20.80 0.57
C GLU A 114 3.39 21.43 -0.81
N PRO A 115 2.42 21.36 -1.74
CA PRO A 115 2.57 22.03 -3.01
C PRO A 115 2.79 23.51 -2.74
N THR A 116 3.93 24.04 -3.20
CA THR A 116 4.21 25.47 -3.16
C THR A 116 3.02 26.17 -3.82
N SER A 117 2.28 26.98 -3.06
CA SER A 117 1.27 27.84 -3.69
C SER A 117 1.93 28.68 -4.77
N PRO A 118 1.27 28.84 -5.93
CA PRO A 118 1.81 29.62 -7.03
C PRO A 118 2.08 31.08 -6.65
#